data_AF-A0A060ZF53-F1
#
_entry.id   AF-A0A060ZF53-F1
#
_cell.length_a   1.000
_cell.length_b   1.000
_cell.length_c   1.000
_cell.angle_alpha   90.00
_cell.angle_beta   90.00
_cell.angle_gamma   90.00
#
_symmetry.space_group_name_H-M   'P 1'
#
loop_
_entity.id
_entity.type
_entity.pdbx_description
1 polymer ?
#
loop_
_entity_poly.entity_id
_entity_poly.type
_entity_poly.pdbx_seq_one_letter_code
_entity_poly.pdbx_strand_id
1 'polypeptide(L)'
;YRSSPNYLPSDRYGVRGKPVYINVVRDPIQRLVSYYYFLRFGDDYRPGLRRRKQGDKKTFDECVSAGGSDCASEKLWLQIPFFCGHYSECWNVGSRWALDQAKYNLLNEYLLVGVTEELEDFIMMLEAALPRFFKGATGLYKTGKKSHLRKTTEKKPPTKESIAKLQQSDVWKMENEFYEFAQEQFQFVRAHAVREKDGELYLLAQNFFYEKIYPKVN
;
A
#
# COMPACT_ATOMS: atom_id res chain seq x y z
N TYR A 1 15.88 5.17 -12.31
CA TYR A 1 14.78 5.07 -11.33
C TYR A 1 15.44 4.94 -9.96
N ARG A 2 15.24 5.89 -9.05
CA ARG A 2 15.56 5.63 -7.62
C ARG A 2 14.58 4.54 -7.18
N SER A 3 15.07 3.39 -6.78
CA SER A 3 14.27 2.39 -6.09
C SER A 3 13.67 3.06 -4.86
N SER A 4 12.34 2.99 -4.71
CA SER A 4 11.75 3.27 -3.41
C SER A 4 12.35 2.24 -2.43
N PRO A 5 12.86 2.66 -1.27
CA PRO A 5 13.50 1.74 -0.33
C PRO A 5 12.45 0.78 0.24
N ASN A 6 12.83 -0.48 0.39
CA ASN A 6 12.04 -1.47 1.10
C ASN A 6 12.15 -1.24 2.62
N TYR A 7 11.38 -1.99 3.41
CA TYR A 7 11.50 -1.99 4.86
C TYR A 7 12.95 -2.24 5.31
N LEU A 8 13.42 -1.42 6.26
CA LEU A 8 14.76 -1.49 6.82
C LEU A 8 14.65 -1.67 8.34
N PRO A 9 15.09 -2.83 8.89
CA PRO A 9 15.00 -3.07 10.32
C PRO A 9 15.96 -2.15 11.08
N SER A 10 15.40 -1.20 11.81
CA SER A 10 16.16 -0.18 12.55
C SER A 10 16.97 -0.78 13.71
N ASP A 11 16.51 -1.91 14.28
CA ASP A 11 17.17 -2.62 15.38
C ASP A 11 18.58 -3.10 15.03
N ARG A 12 18.87 -3.31 13.74
CA ARG A 12 20.18 -3.75 13.28
C ARG A 12 21.25 -2.65 13.33
N TYR A 13 20.85 -1.40 13.51
CA TYR A 13 21.73 -0.24 13.37
C TYR A 13 21.98 0.50 14.68
N GLY A 14 21.54 -0.03 15.82
CA GLY A 14 21.79 0.56 17.14
C GLY A 14 21.22 1.98 17.29
N VAL A 15 20.14 2.28 16.57
CA VAL A 15 19.52 3.62 16.63
C VAL A 15 18.84 3.84 17.98
N ARG A 16 18.90 5.07 18.49
CA ARG A 16 18.29 5.44 19.78
C ARG A 16 16.76 5.51 19.75
N GLY A 17 16.17 5.67 18.57
CA GLY A 17 14.73 5.72 18.38
C GLY A 17 14.36 5.15 17.02
N LYS A 18 13.35 4.28 17.00
CA LYS A 18 12.81 3.74 15.75
C LYS A 18 12.05 4.84 15.00
N PRO A 19 12.24 4.98 13.68
CA PRO A 19 11.37 5.82 12.86
C PRO A 19 9.97 5.22 12.80
N VAL A 20 8.98 6.08 12.53
CA VAL A 20 7.60 5.66 12.31
C VAL A 20 7.42 5.24 10.86
N TYR A 21 7.05 3.98 10.62
CA TYR A 21 6.72 3.48 9.29
C TYR A 21 5.22 3.57 9.05
N ILE A 22 4.84 4.08 7.87
CA ILE A 22 3.48 4.06 7.34
C ILE A 22 3.56 3.65 5.86
N ASN A 23 2.50 3.05 5.32
CA ASN A 23 2.46 2.73 3.89
C ASN A 23 1.04 2.59 3.35
N VAL A 24 0.89 2.49 2.04
CA VAL A 24 -0.38 2.20 1.37
C VAL A 24 -0.15 1.11 0.34
N VAL A 25 -0.94 0.04 0.42
CA VAL A 25 -0.94 -1.06 -0.56
C VAL A 25 -2.10 -0.93 -1.54
N ARG A 26 -2.09 -1.75 -2.59
CA ARG A 26 -3.12 -1.78 -3.62
C ARG A 26 -3.34 -3.21 -4.10
N ASP A 27 -4.52 -3.50 -4.62
CA ASP A 27 -4.78 -4.76 -5.33
C ASP A 27 -3.62 -5.09 -6.31
N PRO A 28 -3.03 -6.30 -6.22
CA PRO A 28 -1.82 -6.64 -6.98
C PRO A 28 -1.98 -6.50 -8.50
N ILE A 29 -3.14 -6.89 -9.04
CA ILE A 29 -3.41 -6.84 -10.49
C ILE A 29 -3.62 -5.39 -10.92
N GLN A 30 -4.47 -4.63 -10.22
CA GLN A 30 -4.71 -3.22 -10.52
C GLN A 30 -3.43 -2.39 -10.44
N ARG A 31 -2.56 -2.70 -9.46
CA ARG A 31 -1.22 -2.10 -9.35
C ARG A 31 -0.37 -2.41 -10.59
N LEU A 32 -0.30 -3.68 -11.00
CA LEU A 32 0.47 -4.10 -12.17
C LEU A 32 -0.06 -3.48 -13.46
N VAL A 33 -1.37 -3.48 -13.66
CA VAL A 33 -2.05 -2.84 -14.81
C VAL A 33 -1.73 -1.35 -14.85
N SER A 34 -1.85 -0.65 -13.72
CA SER A 34 -1.51 0.76 -13.63
C SER A 34 -0.05 1.02 -14.01
N TYR A 35 0.88 0.18 -13.54
CA TYR A 35 2.30 0.29 -13.88
C TYR A 35 2.59 -0.01 -15.36
N TYR A 36 1.93 -1.04 -15.92
CA TYR A 36 2.07 -1.42 -17.33
C TYR A 36 1.73 -0.27 -18.27
N TYR A 37 0.60 0.40 -18.02
CA TYR A 37 0.15 1.53 -18.82
C TYR A 37 0.93 2.81 -18.54
N PHE A 38 1.35 3.03 -17.29
CA PHE A 38 2.24 4.15 -16.94
C PHE A 38 3.54 4.12 -17.74
N LEU A 39 4.15 2.96 -17.97
CA LEU A 39 5.37 2.85 -18.77
C LEU A 39 5.17 3.18 -20.27
N ARG A 40 3.94 3.11 -20.77
CA ARG A 40 3.57 3.31 -22.18
C ARG A 40 3.04 4.72 -22.45
N PHE A 41 2.23 5.25 -21.55
CA PHE A 41 1.49 6.49 -21.75
C PHE A 41 1.88 7.62 -20.79
N GLY A 42 2.59 7.30 -19.70
CA GLY A 42 3.03 8.28 -18.71
C GLY A 42 1.96 8.64 -17.69
N ASP A 43 2.12 9.83 -17.12
CA ASP A 43 1.26 10.38 -16.09
C ASP A 43 0.94 11.85 -16.39
N ASP A 44 -0.16 12.36 -15.83
CA ASP A 44 -0.62 13.74 -15.96
C ASP A 44 0.18 14.76 -15.14
N TYR A 45 1.04 14.32 -14.23
CA TYR A 45 1.80 15.19 -13.33
C TYR A 45 3.10 15.67 -13.96
N ARG A 46 3.74 14.83 -14.78
CA ARG A 46 4.96 15.13 -15.56
C ARG A 46 4.81 14.61 -16.99
N PRO A 47 3.92 15.22 -17.80
CA PRO A 47 3.58 14.73 -19.14
C PRO A 47 4.74 14.85 -20.14
N GLY A 48 5.66 15.80 -19.94
CA GLY A 48 6.83 15.99 -20.82
C GLY A 48 7.91 14.92 -20.70
N LEU A 49 7.81 13.99 -19.74
CA LEU A 49 8.80 12.93 -19.57
C LEU A 49 8.47 11.72 -20.44
N ARG A 50 9.39 11.42 -21.36
CA ARG A 50 9.32 10.20 -22.16
C ARG A 50 9.51 8.96 -21.29
N ARG A 51 8.56 8.02 -21.33
CA ARG A 51 8.63 6.78 -20.55
C ARG A 51 9.37 5.69 -21.31
N ARG A 52 9.92 4.72 -20.57
CA ARG A 52 10.81 3.68 -21.11
C ARG A 52 10.19 2.87 -22.25
N LYS A 53 8.87 2.65 -22.22
CA LYS A 53 8.13 1.83 -23.19
C LYS A 53 7.14 2.69 -24.01
N GLN A 54 7.38 4.01 -24.10
CA GLN A 54 6.47 4.89 -24.81
C GLN A 54 6.45 4.60 -26.31
N GLY A 55 5.24 4.48 -26.87
CA GLY A 55 4.99 4.09 -28.26
C GLY A 55 4.59 2.62 -28.43
N ASP A 56 4.74 1.79 -27.39
CA ASP A 56 4.17 0.44 -27.37
C ASP A 56 2.64 0.54 -27.18
N LYS A 57 1.89 0.14 -28.21
CA LYS A 57 0.42 0.19 -28.26
C LYS A 57 -0.23 -1.10 -27.76
N LYS A 58 0.55 -2.14 -27.45
CA LYS A 58 0.04 -3.44 -27.03
C LYS A 58 -0.76 -3.32 -25.74
N THR A 59 -1.99 -3.82 -25.74
CA THR A 59 -2.84 -3.78 -24.54
C THR A 59 -2.32 -4.75 -23.47
N PHE A 60 -2.76 -4.56 -22.22
CA PHE A 60 -2.39 -5.47 -21.14
C PHE A 60 -2.89 -6.89 -21.44
N ASP A 61 -4.11 -7.02 -21.95
CA ASP A 61 -4.70 -8.31 -22.32
C ASP A 61 -3.93 -9.00 -23.45
N GLU A 62 -3.59 -8.27 -24.52
CA GLU A 62 -2.72 -8.81 -25.57
C GLU A 62 -1.35 -9.25 -25.03
N CYS A 63 -0.81 -8.53 -24.04
CA CYS A 63 0.43 -8.91 -23.39
C CYS A 63 0.25 -10.24 -22.64
N VAL A 64 -0.80 -10.37 -21.84
CA VAL A 64 -1.08 -11.57 -21.03
C VAL A 64 -1.35 -12.79 -21.91
N SER A 65 -2.12 -12.64 -22.98
CA SER A 65 -2.40 -13.72 -23.94
C SER A 65 -1.13 -14.19 -24.64
N ALA A 66 -0.24 -13.26 -25.00
CA ALA A 66 1.03 -13.57 -25.67
C ALA A 66 2.19 -13.96 -24.73
N GLY A 67 1.98 -14.03 -23.41
CA GLY A 67 3.05 -14.35 -22.45
C GLY A 67 4.15 -13.28 -22.36
N GLY A 68 3.79 -12.00 -22.45
CA GLY A 68 4.76 -10.90 -22.43
C GLY A 68 5.42 -10.69 -21.06
N SER A 69 6.68 -10.27 -21.05
CA SER A 69 7.49 -10.10 -19.82
C SER A 69 7.05 -8.95 -18.91
N ASP A 70 6.40 -7.91 -19.44
CA ASP A 70 5.91 -6.76 -18.66
C ASP A 70 4.61 -7.07 -17.89
N CYS A 71 3.91 -8.15 -18.24
CA CYS A 71 2.65 -8.60 -17.66
C CYS A 71 2.73 -10.04 -17.10
N ALA A 72 3.94 -10.59 -17.02
CA ALA A 72 4.18 -11.92 -16.46
C ALA A 72 3.85 -11.95 -14.95
N SER A 73 3.46 -13.12 -14.46
CA SER A 73 2.97 -13.28 -13.07
C SER A 73 3.99 -12.85 -12.01
N GLU A 74 5.29 -13.01 -12.30
CA GLU A 74 6.40 -12.62 -11.44
C GLU A 74 6.46 -11.10 -11.22
N LYS A 75 5.82 -10.29 -12.08
CA LYS A 75 5.70 -8.83 -11.92
C LYS A 75 4.66 -8.42 -10.87
N LEU A 76 3.84 -9.35 -10.41
CA LEU A 76 2.97 -9.13 -9.25
C LEU A 76 3.79 -9.03 -7.96
N TRP A 77 4.86 -9.83 -7.84
CA TRP A 77 5.76 -9.87 -6.68
C TRP A 77 6.50 -8.54 -6.49
N LEU A 78 5.94 -7.69 -5.63
CA LEU A 78 6.49 -6.38 -5.33
C LEU A 78 6.14 -5.93 -3.93
N GLN A 79 4.87 -6.03 -3.51
CA GLN A 79 4.48 -5.50 -2.21
C GLN A 79 5.04 -6.37 -1.09
N ILE A 80 5.03 -7.70 -1.25
CA ILE A 80 5.65 -8.61 -0.27
C ILE A 80 7.13 -8.27 -0.03
N PRO A 81 8.02 -8.19 -1.06
CA PRO A 81 9.41 -7.75 -0.86
C PRO A 81 9.55 -6.40 -0.16
N PHE A 82 8.68 -5.44 -0.49
CA PHE A 82 8.71 -4.10 0.09
C PHE A 82 8.52 -4.12 1.61
N PHE A 83 7.64 -4.99 2.12
CA PHE A 83 7.42 -5.14 3.57
C PHE A 83 8.35 -6.17 4.22
N CYS A 84 8.71 -7.24 3.51
CA CYS A 84 9.67 -8.25 3.97
C CYS A 84 11.05 -7.63 4.23
N GLY A 85 11.48 -6.70 3.37
CA GLY A 85 12.67 -5.87 3.56
C GLY A 85 13.89 -6.36 2.77
N HIS A 86 15.06 -6.28 3.39
CA HIS A 86 16.36 -6.45 2.71
C HIS A 86 16.99 -7.85 2.87
N TYR A 87 16.20 -8.84 3.32
CA TYR A 87 16.67 -10.23 3.34
C TYR A 87 16.71 -10.79 1.92
N SER A 88 17.69 -11.67 1.62
CA SER A 88 17.80 -12.30 0.30
C SER A 88 16.51 -13.05 -0.07
N GLU A 89 15.94 -13.76 0.89
CA GLU A 89 14.72 -14.56 0.72
C GLU A 89 13.49 -13.72 0.32
N CYS A 90 13.45 -12.42 0.68
CA CYS A 90 12.38 -11.51 0.25
C CYS A 90 12.27 -11.38 -1.28
N TRP A 91 13.38 -11.61 -1.99
CA TRP A 91 13.48 -11.45 -3.44
C TRP A 91 13.33 -12.77 -4.21
N ASN A 92 13.20 -13.88 -3.49
CA ASN A 92 12.83 -15.16 -4.07
C ASN A 92 11.32 -15.13 -4.37
N VAL A 93 10.98 -15.00 -5.64
CA VAL A 93 9.58 -14.89 -6.10
C VAL A 93 8.80 -16.12 -5.67
N GLY A 94 7.67 -15.91 -4.98
CA GLY A 94 6.83 -16.99 -4.47
C GLY A 94 7.35 -17.64 -3.18
N SER A 95 8.28 -17.00 -2.45
CA SER A 95 8.72 -17.49 -1.15
C SER A 95 7.64 -17.33 -0.08
N ARG A 96 7.21 -18.44 0.52
CA ARG A 96 6.25 -18.42 1.64
C ARG A 96 6.83 -17.71 2.87
N TRP A 97 8.12 -17.91 3.13
CA TRP A 97 8.81 -17.22 4.22
C TRP A 97 8.75 -15.69 4.05
N ALA A 98 8.94 -15.20 2.82
CA ALA A 98 8.87 -13.77 2.54
C ALA A 98 7.49 -13.18 2.80
N LEU A 99 6.42 -13.92 2.46
CA LEU A 99 5.05 -13.55 2.77
C LEU A 99 4.82 -13.46 4.28
N ASP A 100 5.21 -14.50 5.03
CA ASP A 100 5.01 -14.53 6.48
C ASP A 100 5.82 -13.42 7.17
N GLN A 101 7.05 -13.17 6.73
CA GLN A 101 7.88 -12.06 7.21
C GLN A 101 7.30 -10.68 6.87
N ALA A 102 6.72 -10.51 5.67
CA ALA A 102 6.04 -9.27 5.29
C ALA A 102 4.84 -8.99 6.19
N LYS A 103 4.01 -10.00 6.49
CA LYS A 103 2.89 -9.87 7.44
C LYS A 103 3.37 -9.54 8.84
N TYR A 104 4.42 -10.22 9.31
CA TYR A 104 5.05 -9.94 10.60
C TYR A 104 5.53 -8.49 10.69
N ASN A 105 6.27 -8.01 9.69
CA ASN A 105 6.76 -6.63 9.70
C ASN A 105 5.61 -5.62 9.64
N LEU A 106 4.57 -5.88 8.84
CA LEU A 106 3.38 -5.04 8.79
C LEU A 106 2.75 -4.85 10.17
N LEU A 107 2.59 -5.92 10.95
CA LEU A 107 1.99 -5.83 12.28
C LEU A 107 2.90 -5.20 13.34
N ASN A 108 4.20 -5.49 13.29
CA ASN A 108 5.11 -5.16 14.39
C ASN A 108 5.89 -3.86 14.19
N GLU A 109 6.05 -3.41 12.94
CA GLU A 109 7.00 -2.34 12.61
C GLU A 109 6.32 -1.15 11.91
N TYR A 110 5.12 -1.32 11.34
CA TYR A 110 4.35 -0.24 10.75
C TYR A 110 3.29 0.27 11.73
N LEU A 111 3.21 1.60 11.88
CA LEU A 111 2.16 2.26 12.66
C LEU A 111 0.78 2.04 12.01
N LEU A 112 0.70 2.22 10.69
CA LEU A 112 -0.53 2.06 9.93
C LEU A 112 -0.20 1.75 8.48
N VAL A 113 -0.90 0.77 7.91
CA VAL A 113 -0.87 0.45 6.48
C VAL A 113 -2.29 0.57 5.95
N GLY A 114 -2.51 1.48 5.00
CA GLY A 114 -3.80 1.65 4.33
C GLY A 114 -3.87 0.91 3.00
N VAL A 115 -5.04 0.96 2.38
CA VAL A 115 -5.24 0.53 0.98
C VAL A 115 -5.59 1.74 0.10
N THR A 116 -5.21 1.68 -1.17
CA THR A 116 -5.36 2.80 -2.11
C THR A 116 -6.83 3.20 -2.30
N GLU A 117 -7.73 2.22 -2.23
CA GLU A 117 -9.17 2.32 -2.37
C GLU A 117 -9.83 3.04 -1.19
N GLU A 118 -9.18 3.05 -0.02
CA GLU A 118 -9.65 3.64 1.24
C GLU A 118 -8.69 4.75 1.73
N LEU A 119 -8.07 5.48 0.80
CA LEU A 119 -7.03 6.46 1.09
C LEU A 119 -7.51 7.64 1.95
N GLU A 120 -8.78 8.03 1.82
CA GLU A 120 -9.39 9.09 2.63
C GLU A 120 -9.38 8.72 4.12
N ASP A 121 -9.86 7.52 4.43
CA ASP A 121 -9.89 6.99 5.79
C ASP A 121 -8.47 6.86 6.35
N PHE A 122 -7.53 6.41 5.52
CA PHE A 122 -6.12 6.32 5.92
C PHE A 122 -5.56 7.69 6.32
N ILE A 123 -5.83 8.74 5.55
CA ILE A 123 -5.39 10.11 5.88
C ILE A 123 -6.04 10.60 7.18
N MET A 124 -7.34 10.35 7.35
CA MET A 124 -8.07 10.72 8.57
C MET A 124 -7.50 10.04 9.82
N MET A 125 -7.18 8.75 9.73
CA MET A 125 -6.54 8.01 10.82
C MET A 125 -5.14 8.54 11.16
N LEU A 126 -4.36 8.95 10.15
CA LEU A 126 -3.05 9.57 10.38
C LEU A 126 -3.16 10.98 10.98
N GLU A 127 -4.16 11.76 10.60
CA GLU A 127 -4.45 13.06 11.22
C GLU A 127 -4.73 12.93 12.73
N ALA A 128 -5.41 11.85 13.12
CA ALA A 128 -5.67 11.51 14.51
C ALA A 128 -4.44 11.04 15.28
N ALA A 129 -3.72 10.08 14.72
CA ALA A 129 -2.61 9.42 15.40
C ALA A 129 -1.35 10.28 15.43
N LEU A 130 -1.14 11.09 14.38
CA LEU A 130 0.06 11.91 14.17
C LEU A 130 -0.31 13.37 13.80
N PRO A 131 -1.05 14.09 14.66
CA PRO A 131 -1.55 15.44 14.35
C PRO A 131 -0.41 16.45 14.13
N ARG A 132 0.77 16.22 14.71
CA ARG A 132 1.96 17.06 14.45
C ARG A 132 2.33 17.11 12.96
N PHE A 133 2.07 16.03 12.21
CA PHE A 133 2.38 15.93 10.78
C PHE A 133 1.15 16.15 9.90
N PHE A 134 -0.01 15.63 10.30
CA PHE A 134 -1.17 15.49 9.43
C PHE A 134 -2.37 16.37 9.81
N LYS A 135 -2.25 17.29 10.76
CA LYS A 135 -3.33 18.23 11.08
C LYS A 135 -3.77 19.02 9.85
N GLY A 136 -5.06 18.94 9.53
CA GLY A 136 -5.71 19.53 8.36
C GLY A 136 -5.64 18.68 7.08
N ALA A 137 -5.00 17.51 7.11
CA ALA A 137 -4.80 16.69 5.91
C ALA A 137 -6.11 16.16 5.32
N THR A 138 -7.06 15.75 6.16
CA THR A 138 -8.37 15.24 5.71
C THR A 138 -9.16 16.33 4.97
N GLY A 139 -9.21 17.53 5.54
CA GLY A 139 -9.88 18.67 4.91
C GLY A 139 -9.21 19.06 3.58
N LEU A 140 -7.88 19.02 3.53
CA LEU A 140 -7.13 19.27 2.30
C LEU A 140 -7.38 18.20 1.23
N TYR A 141 -7.50 16.94 1.62
CA TYR A 141 -7.81 15.85 0.69
C TYR A 141 -9.24 15.95 0.13
N LYS A 142 -10.24 16.25 0.97
CA LYS A 142 -11.64 16.39 0.54
C LYS A 142 -11.87 17.58 -0.39
N THR A 143 -11.22 18.71 -0.12
CA THR A 143 -11.51 19.98 -0.82
C THR A 143 -10.44 20.37 -1.84
N GLY A 144 -9.28 19.71 -1.81
CA GLY A 144 -8.13 20.03 -2.64
C GLY A 144 -8.29 19.58 -4.09
N LYS A 145 -7.69 20.35 -5.01
CA LYS A 145 -7.58 19.96 -6.44
C LYS A 145 -6.46 18.93 -6.71
N LYS A 146 -5.69 18.56 -5.67
CA LYS A 146 -4.48 17.73 -5.76
C LYS A 146 -4.62 16.37 -5.06
N SER A 147 -5.84 15.90 -4.85
CA SER A 147 -6.13 14.64 -4.13
C SER A 147 -5.88 13.41 -5.00
N HIS A 148 -5.92 13.56 -6.33
CA HIS A 148 -5.65 12.51 -7.29
C HIS A 148 -4.60 12.95 -8.31
N LEU A 149 -3.33 12.92 -7.91
CA LEU A 149 -2.19 13.22 -8.78
C LEU A 149 -1.66 11.98 -9.48
N ARG A 150 -0.90 12.18 -10.57
CA ARG A 150 -0.17 11.14 -11.31
C ARG A 150 -1.10 10.06 -11.85
N LYS A 151 -2.24 10.46 -12.40
CA LYS A 151 -3.14 9.53 -13.09
C LYS A 151 -2.43 9.05 -14.36
N THR A 152 -2.46 7.75 -14.59
CA THR A 152 -2.05 7.19 -15.88
C THR A 152 -2.99 7.74 -16.95
N THR A 153 -2.41 8.40 -17.96
CA THR A 153 -3.13 9.15 -19.01
C THR A 153 -4.09 8.27 -19.78
N GLU A 154 -3.65 7.07 -20.17
CA GLU A 154 -4.47 6.08 -20.85
C GLU A 154 -4.37 4.74 -20.12
N LYS A 155 -5.51 4.20 -19.70
CA LYS A 155 -5.59 2.90 -19.02
C LYS A 155 -6.83 2.17 -19.51
N LYS A 156 -6.67 0.91 -19.92
CA LYS A 156 -7.79 0.02 -20.21
C LYS A 156 -7.95 -0.98 -19.06
N PRO A 157 -9.17 -1.23 -18.57
CA PRO A 157 -9.39 -2.28 -17.59
C PRO A 157 -9.07 -3.65 -18.23
N PRO A 158 -8.42 -4.58 -17.51
CA PRO A 158 -8.16 -5.92 -18.02
C PRO A 158 -9.46 -6.71 -18.18
N THR A 159 -9.46 -7.68 -19.09
CA THR A 159 -10.58 -8.61 -19.28
C THR A 159 -10.66 -9.62 -18.13
N LYS A 160 -11.84 -10.21 -17.94
CA LYS A 160 -12.05 -11.29 -16.97
C LYS A 160 -11.14 -12.49 -17.24
N GLU A 161 -10.86 -12.77 -18.51
CA GLU A 161 -9.97 -13.86 -18.92
C GLU A 161 -8.52 -13.60 -18.49
N SER A 162 -8.00 -12.40 -18.74
CA SER A 162 -6.65 -12.00 -18.31
C SER A 162 -6.51 -12.02 -16.79
N ILE A 163 -7.52 -11.54 -16.07
CA ILE A 163 -7.57 -11.61 -14.61
C ILE A 163 -7.53 -13.08 -14.16
N ALA A 164 -8.43 -13.92 -14.67
CA ALA A 164 -8.50 -15.33 -14.29
C ALA A 164 -7.18 -16.06 -14.57
N LYS A 165 -6.52 -15.76 -15.70
CA LYS A 165 -5.21 -16.33 -16.03
C LYS A 165 -4.12 -15.93 -15.02
N LEU A 166 -4.09 -14.67 -14.59
CA LEU A 166 -3.14 -14.23 -13.55
C LEU A 166 -3.45 -14.85 -12.18
N GLN A 167 -4.74 -15.01 -11.86
CA GLN A 167 -5.22 -15.58 -10.60
C GLN A 167 -4.85 -17.05 -10.41
N GLN A 168 -4.53 -17.77 -11.49
CA GLN A 168 -4.06 -19.15 -11.40
C GLN A 168 -2.64 -19.25 -10.81
N SER A 169 -1.83 -18.18 -10.91
CA SER A 169 -0.44 -18.19 -10.45
C SER A 169 -0.32 -18.14 -8.92
N ASP A 170 0.63 -18.88 -8.35
CA ASP A 170 0.87 -18.86 -6.90
C ASP A 170 1.43 -17.51 -6.44
N VAL A 171 2.15 -16.81 -7.31
CA VAL A 171 2.62 -15.44 -7.05
C VAL A 171 1.44 -14.49 -6.81
N TRP A 172 0.39 -14.57 -7.63
CA TRP A 172 -0.81 -13.79 -7.41
C TRP A 172 -1.48 -14.17 -6.08
N LYS A 173 -1.67 -15.46 -5.81
CA LYS A 173 -2.33 -15.92 -4.58
C LYS A 173 -1.64 -15.36 -3.33
N MET A 174 -0.31 -15.40 -3.30
CA MET A 174 0.47 -14.86 -2.18
C MET A 174 0.38 -13.34 -2.06
N GLU A 175 0.54 -12.60 -3.15
CA GLU A 175 0.40 -11.13 -3.15
C GLU A 175 -1.03 -10.70 -2.77
N ASN A 176 -2.04 -11.44 -3.21
CA ASN A 176 -3.43 -11.21 -2.85
C ASN A 176 -3.69 -11.51 -1.37
N GLU A 177 -3.16 -12.63 -0.86
CA GLU A 177 -3.23 -12.96 0.58
C GLU A 177 -2.59 -11.86 1.45
N PHE A 178 -1.47 -11.27 1.00
CA PHE A 178 -0.86 -10.14 1.69
C PHE A 178 -1.73 -8.87 1.63
N TYR A 179 -2.29 -8.57 0.47
CA TYR A 179 -3.18 -7.42 0.29
C TYR A 179 -4.45 -7.53 1.15
N GLU A 180 -5.13 -8.67 1.13
CA GLU A 180 -6.32 -8.94 1.95
C GLU A 180 -6.00 -8.86 3.44
N PHE A 181 -4.86 -9.43 3.87
CA PHE A 181 -4.40 -9.30 5.25
C PHE A 181 -4.16 -7.84 5.67
N ALA A 182 -3.51 -7.04 4.83
CA ALA A 182 -3.29 -5.62 5.09
C ALA A 182 -4.62 -4.84 5.15
N GLN A 183 -5.56 -5.16 4.24
CA GLN A 183 -6.88 -4.56 4.21
C GLN A 183 -7.69 -4.89 5.47
N GLU A 184 -7.75 -6.16 5.85
CA GLU A 184 -8.44 -6.62 7.06
C GLU A 184 -7.88 -5.92 8.31
N GLN A 185 -6.55 -5.86 8.43
CA GLN A 185 -5.90 -5.15 9.52
C GLN A 185 -6.25 -3.65 9.53
N PHE A 186 -6.24 -3.00 8.37
CA PHE A 186 -6.61 -1.59 8.25
C PHE A 186 -8.06 -1.35 8.69
N GLN A 187 -8.99 -2.18 8.20
CA GLN A 187 -10.42 -2.09 8.53
C GLN A 187 -10.68 -2.36 10.01
N PHE A 188 -9.98 -3.32 10.61
CA PHE A 188 -10.02 -3.58 12.05
C PHE A 188 -9.59 -2.34 12.84
N VAL A 189 -8.43 -1.75 12.50
CA VAL A 189 -7.91 -0.56 13.18
C VAL A 189 -8.86 0.63 13.00
N ARG A 190 -9.44 0.83 11.81
CA ARG A 190 -10.46 1.85 11.55
C ARG A 190 -11.68 1.64 12.46
N ALA A 191 -12.27 0.44 12.46
CA ALA A 191 -13.46 0.13 13.25
C ALA A 191 -13.30 0.39 14.75
N HIS A 192 -12.07 0.29 15.28
CA HIS A 192 -11.77 0.54 16.69
C HIS A 192 -11.24 1.96 16.98
N ALA A 193 -11.03 2.80 15.96
CA ALA A 193 -10.51 4.15 16.10
C ALA A 193 -11.56 5.24 15.82
N VAL A 194 -12.57 4.92 15.00
CA VAL A 194 -13.62 5.87 14.59
C VAL A 194 -15.03 5.35 14.91
N ARG A 195 -15.94 6.29 15.16
CA ARG A 195 -17.39 6.09 15.14
C ARG A 195 -17.97 6.76 13.91
N GLU A 196 -18.94 6.11 13.29
CA GLU A 196 -19.73 6.73 12.23
C GLU A 196 -20.92 7.49 12.85
N LYS A 197 -21.15 8.73 12.42
CA LYS A 197 -22.32 9.52 12.77
C LYS A 197 -22.74 10.34 11.54
N ASP A 198 -24.00 10.21 11.13
CA ASP A 198 -24.57 10.93 9.99
C ASP A 198 -23.80 10.71 8.66
N GLY A 199 -23.21 9.52 8.48
CA GLY A 199 -22.38 9.18 7.31
C GLY A 199 -20.98 9.78 7.31
N GLU A 200 -20.59 10.46 8.39
CA GLU A 200 -19.23 10.95 8.60
C GLU A 200 -18.52 10.16 9.72
N LEU A 201 -17.23 9.92 9.53
CA LEU A 201 -16.39 9.26 10.52
C LEU A 201 -15.79 10.28 11.49
N TYR A 202 -15.98 10.02 12.78
CA TYR A 202 -15.44 10.81 13.88
C TYR A 202 -14.52 9.96 14.74
N LEU A 203 -13.42 10.51 15.20
CA LEU A 203 -12.52 9.79 16.10
C LEU A 203 -13.18 9.49 17.43
N LEU A 204 -12.93 8.28 17.96
CA LEU A 204 -13.31 7.94 19.32
C LEU A 204 -12.53 8.81 20.31
N ALA A 205 -13.22 9.26 21.36
CA ALA A 205 -12.56 9.95 22.46
C ALA A 205 -11.61 8.99 23.20
N GLN A 206 -10.75 9.55 24.05
CA GLN A 206 -9.90 8.74 24.91
C GLN A 206 -10.76 7.84 25.79
N ASN A 207 -10.64 6.53 25.60
CA ASN A 207 -11.45 5.51 26.28
C ASN A 207 -10.70 4.83 27.44
N PHE A 208 -9.61 5.41 27.94
CA PHE A 208 -8.87 4.91 29.08
C PHE A 208 -8.44 6.04 30.00
N PHE A 209 -8.41 5.77 31.30
CA PHE A 209 -7.84 6.65 32.32
C PHE A 209 -7.05 5.82 33.32
N TYR A 210 -6.09 6.45 33.99
CA TYR A 210 -5.31 5.79 35.03
C TYR A 210 -6.03 5.95 36.37
N GLU A 211 -6.23 4.84 37.07
CA GLU A 211 -6.77 4.82 38.43
C GLU A 211 -5.83 4.06 39.37
N LYS A 212 -6.05 4.20 40.68
CA LYS A 212 -5.28 3.47 41.71
C LYS A 212 -3.75 3.64 41.53
N ILE A 213 -3.31 4.85 41.17
CA ILE A 213 -1.89 5.21 41.16
C ILE A 213 -1.43 5.33 42.63
N TYR A 214 -0.50 4.49 43.03
CA TYR A 214 0.06 4.39 44.38
C TYR A 214 1.60 4.54 44.34
N PRO A 215 2.25 4.92 45.47
CA PRO A 215 1.67 5.06 46.79
C PRO A 215 1.22 6.48 47.07
N LYS A 216 -0.05 6.64 47.48
CA LYS A 216 -0.50 7.90 48.05
C LYS A 216 0.16 8.05 49.43
N VAL A 217 1.19 8.89 49.52
CA VAL A 217 1.84 9.31 50.76
C VAL A 217 1.94 10.83 50.71
N ASN A 218 1.40 11.50 51.73
CA ASN A 218 1.26 12.95 51.84
C ASN A 218 2.59 13.71 51.70
#